data_AF-A0A7J8PK38-F1
#
_entry.id   AF-A0A7J8PK38-F1
#
_cell.length_a   1.000
_cell.length_b   1.000
_cell.length_c   1.000
_cell.angle_alpha   90.00
_cell.angle_beta   90.00
_cell.angle_gamma   90.00
#
_symmetry.space_group_name_H-M   'P 1'
#
loop_
_entity.id
_entity.type
_entity.pdbx_description
1 polymer ?
#
loop_
_entity_poly.entity_id
_entity_poly.type
_entity_poly.pdbx_seq_one_letter_code
_entity_poly.pdbx_strand_id
1 'polypeptide(L)'
;RGHSFWARGPDNAGSYSSHPHETGFFCDEGDYDGYYGRFFLNWYSQLLINHGDLVLSLAKLAFEGSCIAAKLPGIHWWYKTSSHAAELTAGFYNPCNRDGYIAIAAMLHKHGAALNFARAELQFLEQREDLQEALANPQGLVWQVLNAAWETCITVVSENAFVCHDRVGYNKILENVKPVNDPDGRHFSSFTYLRLTPLLMERQNFMEF
;
A
#
# COMPACT_ATOMS: atom_id res chain seq x y z
N ARG A 1 21.57 -7.77 -19.22
CA ARG A 1 21.75 -6.72 -20.25
C ARG A 1 23.16 -6.10 -20.15
N GLY A 2 24.23 -6.80 -20.55
CA GLY A 2 25.56 -6.21 -20.84
C GLY A 2 26.36 -5.44 -19.77
N HIS A 3 25.76 -4.98 -18.66
CA HIS A 3 26.40 -4.10 -17.67
C HIS A 3 26.65 -4.85 -16.36
N SER A 4 27.82 -5.49 -16.23
CA SER A 4 28.19 -6.28 -15.04
C SER A 4 28.22 -5.46 -13.74
N PHE A 5 28.52 -4.16 -13.82
CA PHE A 5 28.56 -3.26 -12.67
C PHE A 5 27.17 -2.89 -12.11
N TRP A 6 26.08 -3.18 -12.85
CA TRP A 6 24.70 -2.98 -12.38
C TRP A 6 24.19 -4.11 -11.47
N ALA A 7 25.00 -5.14 -11.21
CA ALA A 7 24.63 -6.27 -10.36
C ALA A 7 24.77 -5.98 -8.84
N ARG A 8 24.67 -4.72 -8.43
CA ARG A 8 24.73 -4.27 -7.03
C ARG A 8 23.60 -3.27 -6.78
N GLY A 9 23.27 -3.04 -5.51
CA GLY A 9 22.37 -1.94 -5.11
C GLY A 9 23.08 -0.58 -5.19
N PRO A 10 22.31 0.52 -5.22
CA PRO A 10 22.86 1.88 -5.24
C PRO A 10 23.70 2.15 -3.99
N ASP A 11 24.87 2.76 -4.17
CA ASP A 11 25.82 3.08 -3.08
C ASP A 11 25.56 4.45 -2.44
N ASN A 12 24.72 5.27 -3.07
CA ASN A 12 24.34 6.62 -2.64
C ASN A 12 22.88 6.71 -2.12
N ALA A 13 22.31 5.59 -1.69
CA ALA A 13 20.94 5.49 -1.17
C ALA A 13 20.77 5.94 0.30
N GLY A 14 21.84 6.31 0.99
CA GLY A 14 21.79 6.70 2.39
C GLY A 14 21.59 5.52 3.36
N SER A 15 20.90 5.77 4.47
CA SER A 15 20.63 4.80 5.54
C SER A 15 19.15 4.80 5.93
N TYR A 16 18.74 3.90 6.84
CA TYR A 16 17.32 3.74 7.23
C TYR A 16 16.61 5.03 7.68
N SER A 17 17.34 5.97 8.28
CA SER A 17 16.79 7.22 8.82
C SER A 17 17.15 8.45 7.98
N SER A 18 17.79 8.27 6.82
CA SER A 18 18.12 9.36 5.92
C SER A 18 16.85 9.92 5.26
N HIS A 19 16.78 11.24 5.11
CA HIS A 19 15.71 11.87 4.35
C HIS A 19 16.01 11.80 2.84
N PRO A 20 14.99 11.70 1.97
CA PRO A 20 15.23 11.55 0.52
C PRO A 20 16.15 12.62 -0.07
N HIS A 21 15.98 13.88 0.33
CA HIS A 21 16.77 15.02 -0.14
C HIS A 21 18.25 15.01 0.30
N GLU A 22 18.61 14.18 1.29
CA GLU A 22 19.99 14.03 1.77
C GLU A 22 20.76 12.95 1.00
N THR A 23 20.08 12.19 0.14
CA THR A 23 20.68 11.05 -0.58
C THR A 23 20.90 11.41 -2.05
N GLY A 24 21.98 10.91 -2.65
CA GLY A 24 22.20 11.07 -4.10
C GLY A 24 21.22 10.24 -4.94
N PHE A 25 20.69 9.15 -4.38
CA PHE A 25 19.78 8.28 -5.10
C PHE A 25 18.33 8.80 -5.11
N PHE A 26 17.78 9.24 -3.97
CA PHE A 26 16.35 9.54 -3.83
C PHE A 26 15.99 11.03 -3.82
N CYS A 27 16.97 11.95 -3.92
CA CYS A 27 16.69 13.37 -4.03
C CYS A 27 15.93 13.70 -5.33
N ASP A 28 15.40 14.92 -5.43
CA ASP A 28 14.84 15.39 -6.70
C ASP A 28 15.92 15.37 -7.79
N GLU A 29 15.57 14.84 -8.96
CA GLU A 29 16.52 14.57 -10.07
C GLU A 29 17.66 13.58 -9.71
N GLY A 30 17.50 12.81 -8.63
CA GLY A 30 18.47 11.80 -8.19
C GLY A 30 18.53 10.56 -9.08
N ASP A 31 19.50 9.68 -8.79
CA ASP A 31 19.83 8.52 -9.62
C ASP A 31 18.70 7.49 -9.76
N TYR A 32 17.68 7.52 -8.89
CA TYR A 32 16.51 6.63 -8.96
C TYR A 32 15.80 6.69 -10.32
N ASP A 33 15.77 7.87 -10.96
CA ASP A 33 15.14 8.06 -12.27
C ASP A 33 16.14 7.97 -13.45
N GLY A 34 17.43 7.75 -13.16
CA GLY A 34 18.46 7.50 -14.16
C GLY A 34 18.39 6.09 -14.76
N TYR A 35 19.21 5.82 -15.79
CA TYR A 35 19.23 4.52 -16.47
C TYR A 35 19.46 3.33 -15.53
N TYR A 36 20.41 3.47 -14.61
CA TYR A 36 20.71 2.44 -13.61
C TYR A 36 19.60 2.33 -12.57
N GLY A 37 19.10 3.44 -12.01
CA GLY A 37 18.02 3.43 -11.02
C GLY A 37 16.76 2.77 -11.54
N ARG A 38 16.30 3.14 -12.75
CA ARG A 38 15.14 2.51 -13.40
C ARG A 38 15.37 1.01 -13.63
N PHE A 39 16.57 0.61 -14.03
CA PHE A 39 16.91 -0.81 -14.19
C PHE A 39 16.84 -1.57 -12.86
N PHE A 40 17.49 -1.03 -11.81
CA PHE A 40 17.54 -1.63 -10.48
C PHE A 40 16.15 -1.73 -9.84
N LEU A 41 15.38 -0.64 -9.83
CA LEU A 41 14.06 -0.59 -9.23
C LEU A 41 13.05 -1.47 -9.97
N ASN A 42 13.15 -1.56 -11.31
CA ASN A 42 12.36 -2.52 -12.08
C ASN A 42 12.71 -3.97 -11.72
N TRP A 43 13.99 -4.32 -11.62
CA TRP A 43 14.40 -5.65 -11.18
C TRP A 43 13.94 -5.96 -9.75
N TYR A 44 14.15 -5.03 -8.82
CA TYR A 44 13.84 -5.21 -7.40
C TYR A 44 12.33 -5.38 -7.17
N SER A 45 11.51 -4.50 -7.76
CA SER A 45 10.05 -4.62 -7.69
C SER A 45 9.51 -5.88 -8.39
N GLN A 46 10.13 -6.30 -9.50
CA GLN A 46 9.74 -7.54 -10.17
C GLN A 46 10.02 -8.79 -9.31
N LEU A 47 11.04 -8.79 -8.46
CA LEU A 47 11.26 -9.89 -7.52
C LEU A 47 10.09 -10.03 -6.54
N LEU A 48 9.56 -8.91 -6.02
CA LEU A 48 8.38 -8.91 -5.14
C LEU A 48 7.13 -9.43 -5.87
N ILE A 49 6.90 -8.98 -7.11
CA ILE A 49 5.76 -9.43 -7.93
C ILE A 49 5.87 -10.92 -8.25
N ASN A 50 7.04 -11.39 -8.67
CA ASN A 50 7.29 -12.81 -8.97
C ASN A 50 7.13 -13.69 -7.73
N HIS A 51 7.54 -13.19 -6.57
CA HIS A 51 7.34 -13.88 -5.31
C HIS A 51 5.84 -14.03 -5.00
N GLY A 52 5.06 -12.94 -5.11
CA GLY A 52 3.61 -12.98 -4.96
C GLY A 52 2.94 -13.94 -5.94
N ASP A 53 3.34 -13.91 -7.21
CA ASP A 53 2.83 -14.79 -8.26
C ASP A 53 3.04 -16.27 -7.91
N LEU A 54 4.24 -16.62 -7.46
CA LEU A 54 4.58 -17.98 -7.07
C LEU A 54 3.77 -18.43 -5.85
N VAL A 55 3.74 -17.63 -4.78
CA VAL A 55 3.02 -17.99 -3.54
C VAL A 55 1.52 -18.14 -3.80
N LEU A 56 0.91 -17.22 -4.56
CA LEU A 56 -0.52 -17.28 -4.88
C LEU A 56 -0.85 -18.45 -5.81
N SER A 57 0.03 -18.80 -6.75
CA SER A 57 -0.17 -19.98 -7.59
C SER A 57 -0.24 -21.27 -6.76
N LEU A 58 0.61 -21.40 -5.74
CA LEU A 58 0.60 -22.55 -4.82
C LEU A 58 -0.61 -22.51 -3.88
N ALA A 59 -0.96 -21.34 -3.35
CA ALA A 59 -2.12 -21.18 -2.49
C ALA A 59 -3.42 -21.53 -3.24
N LYS A 60 -3.55 -21.10 -4.49
CA LYS A 60 -4.71 -21.42 -5.34
C LYS A 60 -4.87 -22.93 -5.55
N LEU A 61 -3.77 -23.66 -5.74
CA LEU A 61 -3.80 -25.11 -5.86
C LEU A 61 -4.17 -25.80 -4.54
N ALA A 62 -3.67 -25.29 -3.41
CA ALA A 62 -3.90 -25.90 -2.10
C ALA A 62 -5.30 -25.62 -1.53
N PHE A 63 -5.88 -24.46 -1.84
CA PHE A 63 -7.12 -23.96 -1.26
C PHE A 63 -8.20 -23.71 -2.31
N GLU A 64 -8.32 -24.64 -3.27
CA GLU A 64 -9.34 -24.55 -4.33
C GLU A 64 -10.74 -24.31 -3.73
N GLY A 65 -11.46 -23.33 -4.28
CA GLY A 65 -12.78 -22.92 -3.79
C GLY A 65 -12.78 -21.96 -2.59
N SER A 66 -11.62 -21.64 -2.00
CA SER A 66 -11.50 -20.64 -0.93
C SER A 66 -11.08 -19.27 -1.46
N CYS A 67 -11.56 -18.19 -0.83
CA CYS A 67 -11.08 -16.84 -1.12
C CYS A 67 -9.66 -16.64 -0.56
N ILE A 68 -8.73 -16.25 -1.43
CA ILE A 68 -7.35 -15.93 -1.04
C ILE A 68 -7.19 -14.42 -1.17
N ALA A 69 -6.47 -13.80 -0.23
CA ALA A 69 -6.15 -12.39 -0.27
C ALA A 69 -4.65 -12.16 -0.02
N ALA A 70 -4.10 -11.14 -0.67
CA ALA A 70 -2.77 -10.63 -0.37
C ALA A 70 -2.90 -9.27 0.31
N LYS A 71 -2.10 -9.05 1.37
CA LYS A 71 -2.12 -7.80 2.12
C LYS A 71 -0.99 -6.88 1.68
N LEU A 72 -1.31 -5.64 1.36
CA LEU A 72 -0.30 -4.61 1.09
C LEU A 72 -0.17 -3.64 2.28
N PRO A 73 1.05 -3.21 2.63
CA PRO A 73 1.28 -2.18 3.62
C PRO A 73 0.92 -0.79 3.06
N GLY A 74 0.39 0.09 3.92
CA GLY A 74 0.15 1.50 3.59
C GLY A 74 1.38 2.36 3.87
N ILE A 75 2.33 2.41 2.93
CA ILE A 75 3.58 3.18 3.07
C ILE A 75 3.35 4.62 2.60
N HIS A 76 2.84 5.45 3.50
CA HIS A 76 2.37 6.80 3.14
C HIS A 76 3.41 7.92 3.32
N TRP A 77 4.51 7.67 4.04
CA TRP A 77 5.56 8.65 4.28
C TRP A 77 6.47 8.76 3.05
N TRP A 78 7.00 9.96 2.81
CA TRP A 78 7.70 10.37 1.59
C TRP A 78 6.88 10.30 0.29
N TYR A 79 5.59 10.00 0.34
CA TYR A 79 4.72 9.91 -0.85
C TYR A 79 4.60 11.26 -1.60
N LYS A 80 4.80 12.41 -0.94
CA LYS A 80 4.79 13.71 -1.62
C LYS A 80 6.14 14.09 -2.25
N THR A 81 7.20 13.28 -2.10
CA THR A 81 8.46 13.52 -2.83
C THR A 81 8.38 12.93 -4.22
N SER A 82 9.22 13.39 -5.16
CA SER A 82 9.25 12.83 -6.52
C SER A 82 9.62 11.34 -6.54
N SER A 83 10.51 10.94 -5.63
CA SER A 83 11.06 9.59 -5.58
C SER A 83 10.17 8.57 -4.87
N HIS A 84 9.29 8.99 -3.96
CA HIS A 84 8.53 8.05 -3.10
C HIS A 84 9.47 7.04 -2.40
N ALA A 85 10.57 7.53 -1.81
CA ALA A 85 11.70 6.70 -1.38
C ALA A 85 11.34 5.51 -0.47
N ALA A 86 10.35 5.67 0.41
CA ALA A 86 9.87 4.59 1.27
C ALA A 86 9.21 3.44 0.49
N GLU A 87 8.42 3.78 -0.53
CA GLU A 87 7.78 2.79 -1.40
C GLU A 87 8.84 2.05 -2.23
N LEU A 88 9.79 2.80 -2.81
CA LEU A 88 10.88 2.22 -3.60
C LEU A 88 11.72 1.21 -2.82
N THR A 89 12.10 1.55 -1.58
CA THR A 89 12.89 0.67 -0.71
C THR A 89 12.11 -0.56 -0.24
N ALA A 90 10.79 -0.43 -0.09
CA ALA A 90 9.89 -1.55 0.22
C ALA A 90 9.56 -2.44 -0.99
N GLY A 91 10.03 -2.09 -2.19
CA GLY A 91 9.83 -2.86 -3.42
C GLY A 91 8.63 -2.42 -4.27
N PHE A 92 7.89 -1.38 -3.84
CA PHE A 92 6.85 -0.74 -4.65
C PHE A 92 7.50 0.31 -5.54
N TYR A 93 7.73 -0.04 -6.82
CA TYR A 93 8.33 0.89 -7.76
C TYR A 93 7.32 1.96 -8.22
N ASN A 94 6.99 2.89 -7.32
CA ASN A 94 5.91 3.87 -7.48
C ASN A 94 6.41 5.33 -7.37
N PRO A 95 7.40 5.77 -8.18
CA PRO A 95 7.75 7.19 -8.21
C PRO A 95 6.59 8.03 -8.79
N CYS A 96 6.63 9.35 -8.63
CA CYS A 96 5.51 10.23 -8.99
C CYS A 96 5.07 10.17 -10.47
N ASN A 97 5.92 9.63 -11.35
CA ASN A 97 5.69 9.49 -12.79
C ASN A 97 5.31 8.06 -13.23
N ARG A 98 5.09 7.12 -12.31
CA ARG A 98 4.77 5.71 -12.60
C ARG A 98 3.87 5.11 -11.54
N ASP A 99 2.77 4.49 -11.96
CA ASP A 99 1.96 3.68 -11.05
C ASP A 99 2.61 2.30 -10.80
N GLY A 100 3.09 2.10 -9.56
CA GLY A 100 3.69 0.84 -9.12
C GLY A 100 2.69 -0.24 -8.70
N TYR A 101 1.43 0.11 -8.47
CA TYR A 101 0.41 -0.79 -7.94
C TYR A 101 -0.35 -1.55 -9.02
N ILE A 102 -0.46 -1.00 -10.24
CA ILE A 102 -1.12 -1.68 -11.38
C ILE A 102 -0.53 -3.08 -11.64
N ALA A 103 0.80 -3.22 -11.62
CA ALA A 103 1.45 -4.51 -11.87
C ALA A 103 1.16 -5.54 -10.77
N ILE A 104 1.00 -5.07 -9.52
CA ILE A 104 0.61 -5.92 -8.40
C ILE A 104 -0.86 -6.33 -8.53
N ALA A 105 -1.75 -5.39 -8.85
CA ALA A 105 -3.16 -5.67 -9.07
C ALA A 105 -3.38 -6.69 -10.20
N ALA A 106 -2.64 -6.56 -11.31
CA ALA A 106 -2.65 -7.53 -12.41
C ALA A 106 -2.19 -8.93 -11.97
N MET A 107 -1.16 -9.01 -11.12
CA MET A 107 -0.70 -10.28 -10.55
C MET A 107 -1.77 -10.90 -9.63
N LEU A 108 -2.45 -10.11 -8.80
CA LEU A 108 -3.57 -10.59 -7.97
C LEU A 108 -4.74 -11.08 -8.83
N HIS A 109 -5.10 -10.32 -9.86
CA HIS A 109 -6.15 -10.65 -10.82
C HIS A 109 -5.92 -12.01 -11.48
N LYS A 110 -4.69 -12.27 -11.96
CA LYS A 110 -4.27 -13.55 -12.55
C LYS A 110 -4.62 -14.75 -11.67
N HIS A 111 -4.54 -14.60 -10.35
CA HIS A 111 -4.84 -15.68 -9.40
C HIS A 111 -6.26 -15.66 -8.85
N GLY A 112 -7.05 -14.63 -9.14
CA GLY A 112 -8.36 -14.40 -8.51
C GLY A 112 -8.23 -14.07 -7.02
N ALA A 113 -7.09 -13.50 -6.61
CA ALA A 113 -6.84 -13.10 -5.23
C ALA A 113 -7.41 -11.70 -4.96
N ALA A 114 -7.97 -11.51 -3.77
CA ALA A 114 -8.39 -10.21 -3.27
C ALA A 114 -7.19 -9.40 -2.77
N LEU A 115 -7.33 -8.08 -2.78
CA LEU A 115 -6.42 -7.16 -2.13
C LEU A 115 -6.94 -6.83 -0.72
N ASN A 116 -6.15 -7.11 0.31
CA ASN A 116 -6.35 -6.54 1.64
C ASN A 116 -5.51 -5.28 1.81
N PHE A 117 -6.18 -4.14 1.98
CA PHE A 117 -5.51 -2.88 2.21
C PHE A 117 -6.09 -2.17 3.44
N ALA A 118 -5.24 -1.95 4.44
CA ALA A 118 -5.58 -1.19 5.62
C ALA A 118 -5.62 0.29 5.25
N ARG A 119 -6.77 0.94 5.47
CA ARG A 119 -6.89 2.38 5.31
C ARG A 119 -6.53 3.03 6.64
N ALA A 120 -5.55 3.92 6.65
CA ALA A 120 -5.33 4.73 7.83
C ALA A 120 -6.55 5.63 8.08
N GLU A 121 -7.13 5.61 9.29
CA GLU A 121 -8.20 6.54 9.65
C GLU A 121 -7.62 7.97 9.73
N LEU A 122 -7.77 8.69 8.62
CA LEU A 122 -7.15 9.98 8.31
C LEU A 122 -7.30 11.05 9.40
N GLN A 123 -8.36 10.99 10.20
CA GLN A 123 -8.60 11.96 11.27
C GLN A 123 -7.56 11.88 12.40
N PHE A 124 -6.93 10.71 12.63
CA PHE A 124 -5.81 10.57 13.57
C PHE A 124 -4.48 11.02 12.97
N LEU A 125 -4.41 11.13 11.65
CA LEU A 125 -3.22 11.47 10.90
C LEU A 125 -3.13 12.99 10.66
N GLU A 126 -4.21 13.65 10.27
CA GLU A 126 -4.22 15.08 9.92
C GLU A 126 -3.85 16.05 11.07
N GLN A 127 -3.93 15.61 12.33
CA GLN A 127 -3.57 16.44 13.49
C GLN A 127 -2.13 16.31 13.96
N ARG A 128 -1.29 15.52 13.28
CA ARG A 128 0.10 15.33 13.71
C ARG A 128 1.08 16.11 12.83
N GLU A 129 1.86 16.98 13.46
CA GLU A 129 2.95 17.75 12.84
C GLU A 129 3.99 16.82 12.17
N ASP A 130 4.15 15.60 12.71
CA ASP A 130 5.06 14.56 12.18
C ASP A 130 4.79 14.18 10.71
N LEU A 131 3.55 14.28 10.22
CA LEU A 131 3.20 13.96 8.84
C LEU A 131 3.62 15.02 7.84
N GLN A 132 3.72 16.28 8.29
CA GLN A 132 4.24 17.35 7.45
C GLN A 132 5.74 17.17 7.23
N GLU A 133 6.49 16.88 8.29
CA GLU A 133 7.92 16.59 8.20
C GLU A 133 8.19 15.32 7.37
N ALA A 134 7.34 14.30 7.50
CA ALA A 134 7.44 13.06 6.74
C ALA A 134 6.92 13.16 5.29
N LEU A 135 6.50 14.35 4.84
CA LEU A 135 5.92 14.58 3.50
C LEU A 135 4.89 13.51 3.11
N ALA A 136 4.04 13.13 4.06
CA ALA A 136 3.14 12.00 3.91
C ALA A 136 1.88 12.33 3.11
N ASN A 137 1.32 11.33 2.41
CA ASN A 137 0.02 11.43 1.74
C ASN A 137 -0.79 10.12 1.80
N PRO A 138 -1.34 9.76 2.97
CA PRO A 138 -2.15 8.55 3.12
C PRO A 138 -3.41 8.57 2.24
N GLN A 139 -4.01 9.74 1.97
CA GLN A 139 -5.19 9.86 1.11
C GLN A 139 -4.86 9.51 -0.34
N GLY A 140 -3.81 10.13 -0.88
CA GLY A 140 -3.35 9.88 -2.24
C GLY A 140 -2.95 8.43 -2.45
N LEU A 141 -2.23 7.84 -1.49
CA LEU A 141 -1.86 6.43 -1.52
C LEU A 141 -3.10 5.51 -1.58
N VAL A 142 -4.07 5.71 -0.68
CA VAL A 142 -5.30 4.92 -0.66
C VAL A 142 -6.04 5.07 -1.99
N TRP A 143 -6.17 6.29 -2.50
CA TRP A 143 -6.82 6.55 -3.78
C TRP A 143 -6.12 5.80 -4.93
N GLN A 144 -4.79 5.83 -4.99
CA GLN A 144 -4.04 5.15 -6.05
C GLN A 144 -4.20 3.63 -6.00
N VAL A 145 -3.99 3.03 -4.82
CA VAL A 145 -4.09 1.58 -4.62
C VAL A 145 -5.49 1.06 -4.96
N LEU A 146 -6.54 1.77 -4.54
CA LEU A 146 -7.92 1.36 -4.82
C LEU A 146 -8.28 1.50 -6.31
N ASN A 147 -7.83 2.55 -6.99
CA ASN A 147 -8.06 2.67 -8.42
C ASN A 147 -7.34 1.57 -9.22
N ALA A 148 -6.07 1.29 -8.91
CA ALA A 148 -5.35 0.19 -9.54
C ALA A 148 -6.08 -1.16 -9.35
N ALA A 149 -6.63 -1.40 -8.16
CA ALA A 149 -7.40 -2.60 -7.87
C ALA A 149 -8.71 -2.66 -8.69
N TRP A 150 -9.50 -1.58 -8.66
CA TRP A 150 -10.81 -1.54 -9.33
C TRP A 150 -10.69 -1.55 -10.86
N GLU A 151 -9.71 -0.85 -11.44
CA GLU A 151 -9.42 -0.89 -12.87
C GLU A 151 -9.01 -2.29 -13.35
N THR A 152 -8.37 -3.07 -12.48
CA THR A 152 -8.01 -4.48 -12.75
C THR A 152 -9.10 -5.46 -12.28
N CYS A 153 -10.27 -4.96 -11.86
CA CYS A 153 -11.40 -5.77 -11.40
C CYS A 153 -11.05 -6.79 -10.30
N ILE A 154 -10.14 -6.45 -9.37
CA ILE A 154 -9.88 -7.31 -8.20
C ILE A 154 -10.76 -6.91 -7.03
N THR A 155 -11.18 -7.90 -6.25
CA THR A 155 -11.91 -7.66 -5.00
C THR A 155 -11.02 -6.97 -3.98
N VAL A 156 -11.56 -5.95 -3.31
CA VAL A 156 -10.86 -5.28 -2.21
C VAL A 156 -11.54 -5.61 -0.88
N VAL A 157 -10.73 -5.93 0.12
CA VAL A 157 -11.12 -6.11 1.52
C VAL A 157 -10.29 -5.16 2.39
N SER A 158 -10.79 -4.80 3.56
CA SER A 158 -10.10 -3.83 4.41
C SER A 158 -10.10 -4.21 5.88
N GLU A 159 -9.34 -3.44 6.64
CA GLU A 159 -9.19 -3.48 8.08
C GLU A 159 -8.92 -2.06 8.57
N ASN A 160 -9.21 -1.76 9.83
CA ASN A 160 -8.81 -0.50 10.45
C ASN A 160 -7.32 -0.50 10.78
N ALA A 161 -6.67 0.66 10.61
CA ALA A 161 -5.27 0.81 11.00
C ALA A 161 -5.11 1.16 12.48
N PHE A 162 -6.08 1.87 13.06
CA PHE A 162 -6.09 2.30 14.46
C PHE A 162 -7.33 1.80 15.19
N VAL A 163 -7.21 1.63 16.50
CA VAL A 163 -8.34 1.21 17.35
C VAL A 163 -9.34 2.35 17.47
N CYS A 164 -10.63 2.06 17.22
CA CYS A 164 -11.73 2.99 17.42
C CYS A 164 -12.94 2.27 18.02
N HIS A 165 -13.50 2.83 19.09
CA HIS A 165 -14.67 2.28 19.79
C HIS A 165 -15.86 3.27 19.82
N ASP A 166 -15.75 4.36 19.07
CA ASP A 166 -16.76 5.41 19.04
C ASP A 166 -17.53 5.43 17.71
N ARG A 167 -18.74 6.00 17.78
CA ARG A 167 -19.64 6.14 16.64
C ARG A 167 -19.01 6.89 15.46
N VAL A 168 -18.13 7.84 15.74
CA VAL A 168 -17.55 8.71 14.70
C VAL A 168 -16.62 7.88 13.82
N GLY A 169 -15.72 7.10 14.41
CA GLY A 169 -14.83 6.25 13.62
C GLY A 169 -15.55 5.07 12.97
N TYR A 170 -16.58 4.47 13.59
CA TYR A 170 -17.40 3.46 12.89
C TYR A 170 -18.12 4.03 11.67
N ASN A 171 -18.73 5.21 11.78
CA ASN A 171 -19.32 5.89 10.62
C ASN A 171 -18.26 6.17 9.54
N LYS A 172 -17.04 6.54 9.94
CA LYS A 172 -15.92 6.74 9.00
C LYS A 172 -15.54 5.46 8.28
N ILE A 173 -15.49 4.34 8.99
CA ILE A 173 -15.27 3.02 8.38
C ILE A 173 -16.37 2.76 7.35
N LEU A 174 -17.65 2.95 7.71
CA LEU A 174 -18.79 2.76 6.81
C LEU A 174 -18.71 3.62 5.55
N GLU A 175 -18.43 4.92 5.69
CA GLU A 175 -18.23 5.86 4.58
C GLU A 175 -17.13 5.40 3.63
N ASN A 176 -16.05 4.81 4.16
CA ASN A 176 -14.91 4.35 3.38
C ASN A 176 -15.18 3.01 2.67
N VAL A 177 -15.82 2.05 3.36
CA VAL A 177 -16.02 0.70 2.81
C VAL A 177 -17.21 0.61 1.85
N LYS A 178 -18.21 1.49 2.02
CA LYS A 178 -19.39 1.60 1.17
C LYS A 178 -19.66 3.07 0.83
N PRO A 179 -18.90 3.66 -0.09
CA PRO A 179 -19.14 5.04 -0.52
C PRO A 179 -20.52 5.15 -1.17
N VAL A 180 -21.42 5.95 -0.58
CA VAL A 180 -22.83 6.05 -1.00
C VAL A 180 -22.99 6.63 -2.40
N ASN A 181 -22.02 7.43 -2.85
CA ASN A 181 -22.09 8.19 -4.10
C ASN A 181 -20.97 7.81 -5.10
N ASP A 182 -20.43 6.59 -5.01
CA ASP A 182 -19.47 6.13 -6.01
C ASP A 182 -20.19 5.89 -7.36
N PRO A 183 -19.81 6.57 -8.46
CA PRO A 183 -20.52 6.49 -9.74
C PRO A 183 -20.47 5.09 -10.36
N ASP A 184 -19.45 4.30 -10.01
CA ASP A 184 -19.23 2.95 -10.51
C ASP A 184 -19.73 1.88 -9.51
N GLY A 185 -20.35 2.30 -8.39
CA GLY A 185 -20.84 1.40 -7.34
C GLY A 185 -19.72 0.63 -6.62
N ARG A 186 -18.49 1.15 -6.65
CA ARG A 186 -17.32 0.48 -6.07
C ARG A 186 -17.43 0.43 -4.55
N HIS A 187 -17.16 -0.74 -3.99
CA HIS A 187 -17.23 -0.98 -2.55
C HIS A 187 -16.28 -2.12 -2.15
N PHE A 188 -16.01 -2.21 -0.86
CA PHE A 188 -15.23 -3.29 -0.27
C PHE A 188 -16.12 -4.50 -0.02
N SER A 189 -15.60 -5.70 -0.31
CA SER A 189 -16.35 -6.94 -0.14
C SER A 189 -16.47 -7.36 1.32
N SER A 190 -15.48 -7.03 2.16
CA SER A 190 -15.48 -7.36 3.59
C SER A 190 -14.57 -6.41 4.37
N PHE A 191 -14.80 -6.38 5.69
CA PHE A 191 -14.03 -5.59 6.63
C PHE A 191 -13.62 -6.45 7.84
N THR A 192 -12.36 -6.35 8.25
CA THR A 192 -11.81 -7.06 9.42
C THR A 192 -11.45 -6.05 10.49
N TYR A 193 -12.17 -6.06 11.61
CA TYR A 193 -11.88 -5.16 12.73
C TYR A 193 -10.68 -5.65 13.56
N LEU A 194 -9.69 -4.78 13.73
CA LEU A 194 -8.51 -4.93 14.56
C LEU A 194 -8.70 -4.14 15.87
N ARG A 195 -8.87 -4.79 17.03
CA ARG A 195 -8.89 -6.24 17.29
C ARG A 195 -9.81 -6.53 18.47
N LEU A 196 -10.28 -7.77 18.57
CA LEU A 196 -10.86 -8.28 19.81
C LEU A 196 -9.90 -8.04 20.99
N THR A 197 -10.36 -7.23 21.93
CA THR A 197 -9.64 -6.88 23.17
C THR A 197 -10.64 -6.83 24.32
N PRO A 198 -10.18 -6.92 25.59
CA PRO A 198 -11.06 -6.70 26.74
C PRO A 198 -11.76 -5.34 26.67
N LEU A 199 -11.08 -4.30 26.19
CA LEU A 199 -11.63 -2.96 26.00
C LEU A 199 -12.81 -2.94 25.02
N LEU A 200 -12.71 -3.66 23.89
CA LEU A 200 -13.82 -3.80 22.94
C LEU A 200 -15.04 -4.49 23.59
N MET A 201 -14.81 -5.41 24.52
CA MET A 201 -15.87 -6.19 25.20
C MET A 201 -16.48 -5.45 26.41
N GLU A 202 -16.00 -4.25 26.74
CA GLU A 202 -16.67 -3.41 27.74
C GLU A 202 -18.07 -3.02 27.24
N ARG A 203 -19.04 -2.99 28.16
CA ARG A 203 -20.46 -2.84 27.82
C ARG A 203 -20.75 -1.69 26.85
N GLN A 204 -20.13 -0.53 27.04
CA GLN A 204 -20.39 0.63 26.17
C GLN A 204 -19.79 0.44 24.77
N ASN A 205 -18.55 -0.05 24.69
CA ASN A 205 -17.85 -0.25 23.43
C ASN A 205 -18.45 -1.39 22.61
N PHE A 206 -18.87 -2.46 23.28
CA PHE A 206 -19.53 -3.61 22.65
C PHE A 206 -20.95 -3.30 22.17
N MET A 207 -21.65 -2.37 22.82
CA MET A 207 -22.97 -1.90 22.36
C MET A 207 -22.87 -0.94 21.17
N GLU A 208 -21.74 -0.23 21.03
CA GLU A 208 -21.48 0.67 19.90
C GLU A 208 -20.93 -0.08 18.68
N PHE A 209 -20.17 -1.16 18.88
CA PHE A 209 -19.66 -2.07 17.85
C PHE A 209 -20.78 -2.86 17.16
#